data_AF-A0A180EIH3-F1
#
_entry.id   AF-A0A180EIH3-F1
#
_cell.length_a   1.000
_cell.length_b   1.000
_cell.length_c   1.000
_cell.angle_alpha   90.00
_cell.angle_beta   90.00
_cell.angle_gamma   90.00
#
_symmetry.space_group_name_H-M   'P 1'
#
loop_
_entity.id
_entity.type
_entity.pdbx_description
1 polymer ?
#
loop_
_entity_poly.entity_id
_entity_poly.type
_entity_poly.pdbx_seq_one_letter_code
_entity_poly.pdbx_strand_id
1 'polypeptide(L)'
;MQHLLPTLLILFSLSSLSAQTILRGTVKDGATQEPVPFATVYIDGTTIGTNTDNDGAFSLDVSKVSLPANLVVTHLNYQRFVTEVKTTDRPYALLLAPQAAIAAVIEVGDDRQREKNIEEFTKRFLGVDAWGKAASITDTDPLYFERNFERQEIAKITRQTADMLMNKELRDAKWNAAGDAVSFDSPVDFTARSTSPLKLDLPHTGYTVFVDLQQFYLHYAQGLRNYYGTFYFVPAEAEGQAPKRRHWRNRKLAYYNSRQHFLRSLFADDLDAQGFVTLIREEDDRIDTLDLPYYLEGTTDKETTLTNLEECDITILYYPRTDGSPAAPDQRRNRTPVSSSLFVRDSEIVIRRDGTTGPAQLYFGGRMGSRAAAWLLPADYQPPQK
;
A
#
# COMPACT_ATOMS: atom_id res chain seq x y z
N MET A 1 25.26 2.77 73.59
CA MET A 1 23.91 2.78 73.01
C MET A 1 23.81 4.04 72.19
N GLN A 2 23.39 4.11 70.95
CA GLN A 2 22.94 3.15 69.93
C GLN A 2 22.75 4.05 68.69
N HIS A 3 23.21 3.60 67.53
CA HIS A 3 23.10 4.30 66.25
C HIS A 3 21.65 4.60 65.88
N LEU A 4 21.42 5.60 65.03
CA LEU A 4 20.45 5.53 63.93
C LEU A 4 20.85 6.53 62.83
N LEU A 5 21.31 5.95 61.71
CA LEU A 5 21.60 6.61 60.43
C LEU A 5 20.32 7.28 59.86
N PRO A 6 20.44 8.41 59.13
CA PRO A 6 19.39 8.81 58.21
C PRO A 6 19.47 7.92 56.97
N THR A 7 18.40 7.16 56.71
CA THR A 7 18.26 6.32 55.52
C THR A 7 18.13 7.22 54.29
N LEU A 8 19.18 7.24 53.47
CA LEU A 8 19.22 7.85 52.16
C LEU A 8 18.21 7.14 51.25
N LEU A 9 17.05 7.76 51.02
CA LEU A 9 16.05 7.29 50.07
C LEU A 9 16.53 7.67 48.66
N ILE A 10 17.40 6.85 48.07
CA ILE A 10 17.69 6.88 46.63
C ILE A 10 16.43 6.34 45.94
N LEU A 11 15.49 7.24 45.66
CA LEU A 11 14.40 7.01 44.73
C LEU A 11 15.04 6.80 43.36
N PHE A 12 15.13 5.52 43.00
CA PHE A 12 15.54 5.01 41.72
C PHE A 12 14.57 5.54 40.66
N SER A 13 14.84 6.74 40.16
CA SER A 13 14.26 7.25 38.93
C SER A 13 14.81 6.38 37.80
N LEU A 14 14.13 5.26 37.55
CA LEU A 14 14.11 4.56 36.27
C LEU A 14 13.49 5.53 35.25
N SER A 15 14.25 6.56 34.87
CA SER A 15 14.04 7.21 33.60
C SER A 15 14.27 6.13 32.57
N SER A 16 13.20 5.70 31.92
CA SER A 16 13.22 4.84 30.75
C SER A 16 14.17 5.48 29.74
N LEU A 17 15.43 5.05 29.72
CA LEU A 17 16.34 5.35 28.63
C LEU A 17 15.71 4.66 27.42
N SER A 18 14.98 5.43 26.60
CA SER A 18 14.66 4.99 25.26
C SER A 18 15.99 4.88 24.55
N ALA A 19 16.52 3.67 24.43
CA ALA A 19 17.68 3.44 23.58
C ALA A 19 17.29 3.88 22.17
N GLN A 20 18.04 4.83 21.59
CA GLN A 20 17.91 5.14 20.17
C GLN A 20 18.34 3.90 19.39
N THR A 21 17.43 3.30 18.66
CA THR A 21 17.72 2.15 17.81
C THR A 21 18.17 2.70 16.46
N ILE A 22 19.48 2.91 16.30
CA ILE A 22 20.06 3.50 15.10
C ILE A 22 20.61 2.40 14.19
N LEU A 23 20.03 2.26 13.00
CA LEU A 23 20.55 1.41 11.93
C LEU A 23 21.66 2.17 11.20
N ARG A 24 22.83 1.54 11.07
CA ARG A 24 24.01 2.13 10.41
C ARG A 24 24.48 1.24 9.27
N GLY A 25 25.13 1.84 8.29
CA GLY A 25 25.78 1.06 7.24
C GLY A 25 26.48 1.91 6.19
N THR A 26 26.97 1.23 5.17
CA THR A 26 27.59 1.84 3.99
C THR A 26 27.03 1.22 2.73
N VAL A 27 26.76 2.04 1.72
CA VAL A 27 26.33 1.61 0.38
C VAL A 27 27.51 1.74 -0.57
N LYS A 28 27.79 0.68 -1.34
CA LYS A 28 28.88 0.61 -2.29
C LYS A 28 28.45 -0.01 -3.61
N ASP A 29 29.19 0.30 -4.66
CA ASP A 29 29.10 -0.41 -5.93
C ASP A 29 29.57 -1.86 -5.73
N GLY A 30 28.77 -2.83 -6.18
CA GLY A 30 29.08 -4.25 -6.02
C GLY A 30 30.32 -4.70 -6.80
N ALA A 31 30.64 -4.06 -7.92
CA ALA A 31 31.77 -4.40 -8.77
C ALA A 31 33.05 -3.63 -8.39
N THR A 32 32.97 -2.30 -8.25
CA THR A 32 34.15 -1.45 -8.00
C THR A 32 34.48 -1.30 -6.52
N GLN A 33 33.52 -1.61 -5.62
CA GLN A 33 33.61 -1.35 -4.17
C GLN A 33 33.73 0.13 -3.79
N GLU A 34 33.53 1.05 -4.74
CA GLU A 34 33.48 2.49 -4.50
C GLU A 34 32.21 2.87 -3.73
N PRO A 35 32.26 3.91 -2.87
CA PRO A 35 31.08 4.38 -2.16
C PRO A 35 30.02 4.92 -3.12
N VAL A 36 28.75 4.69 -2.80
CA VAL A 36 27.62 5.28 -3.53
C VAL A 36 27.05 6.44 -2.71
N PRO A 37 27.44 7.68 -3.01
CA PRO A 37 26.93 8.85 -2.31
C PRO A 37 25.52 9.23 -2.77
N PHE A 38 24.78 9.93 -1.92
CA PHE A 38 23.44 10.44 -2.20
C PHE A 38 22.38 9.38 -2.58
N ALA A 39 22.61 8.12 -2.25
CA ALA A 39 21.61 7.07 -2.35
C ALA A 39 20.56 7.28 -1.24
N THR A 40 19.28 7.11 -1.57
CA THR A 40 18.19 7.16 -0.59
C THR A 40 18.04 5.80 0.06
N VAL A 41 18.10 5.76 1.39
CA VAL A 41 18.01 4.57 2.23
C VAL A 41 16.82 4.73 3.15
N TYR A 42 15.83 3.84 3.07
CA TYR A 42 14.59 3.96 3.84
C TYR A 42 14.00 2.62 4.26
N ILE A 43 13.16 2.64 5.30
CA ILE A 43 12.33 1.50 5.68
C ILE A 43 11.04 1.54 4.86
N ASP A 44 10.78 0.47 4.13
CA ASP A 44 9.64 0.36 3.23
C ASP A 44 8.31 0.63 3.95
N GLY A 45 7.45 1.41 3.30
CA GLY A 45 6.13 1.77 3.80
C GLY A 45 6.11 2.89 4.84
N THR A 46 7.25 3.43 5.26
CA THR A 46 7.33 4.38 6.38
C THR A 46 7.77 5.79 5.97
N THR A 47 7.80 6.72 6.93
CA THR A 47 8.47 8.02 6.80
C THR A 47 9.97 8.00 7.15
N ILE A 48 10.50 6.84 7.51
CA ILE A 48 11.84 6.70 8.08
C ILE A 48 12.83 6.44 6.94
N GLY A 49 13.60 7.46 6.60
CA GLY A 49 14.65 7.39 5.59
C GLY A 49 15.74 8.43 5.80
N THR A 50 16.86 8.21 5.11
CA THR A 50 18.02 9.10 5.06
C THR A 50 18.67 9.01 3.68
N ASN A 51 19.63 9.88 3.40
CA ASN A 51 20.52 9.72 2.27
C ASN A 51 21.91 9.28 2.74
N THR A 52 22.67 8.61 1.89
CA THR A 52 24.09 8.36 2.12
C THR A 52 24.91 9.63 1.95
N ASP A 53 25.97 9.75 2.73
CA ASP A 53 26.97 10.83 2.60
C ASP A 53 27.98 10.55 1.46
N ASN A 54 29.01 11.39 1.35
CA ASN A 54 30.05 11.26 0.32
C ASN A 54 30.85 9.95 0.41
N ASP A 55 30.92 9.33 1.59
CA ASP A 55 31.60 8.06 1.83
C ASP A 55 30.65 6.87 1.70
N GLY A 56 29.42 7.11 1.23
CA GLY A 56 28.36 6.11 1.11
C GLY A 56 27.77 5.67 2.45
N ALA A 57 28.13 6.32 3.56
CA ALA A 57 27.67 5.96 4.89
C ALA A 57 26.27 6.52 5.16
N PHE A 58 25.48 5.78 5.95
CA PHE A 58 24.16 6.20 6.41
C PHE A 58 23.92 5.88 7.88
N SER A 59 23.02 6.66 8.50
CA SER A 59 22.55 6.47 9.86
C SER A 59 21.05 6.76 9.89
N LEU A 60 20.25 5.81 10.37
CA LEU A 60 18.80 5.87 10.29
C LEU A 60 18.17 5.50 11.64
N ASP A 61 17.33 6.38 12.21
CA ASP A 61 16.61 6.10 13.45
C ASP A 61 15.38 5.21 13.18
N VAL A 62 15.46 3.95 13.62
CA VAL A 62 14.41 2.95 13.46
C VAL A 62 13.70 2.64 14.77
N SER A 63 13.76 3.54 15.77
CA SER A 63 13.15 3.33 17.09
C SER A 63 11.63 3.13 17.06
N LYS A 64 10.96 3.53 15.97
CA LYS A 64 9.51 3.36 15.76
C LYS A 64 9.15 2.18 14.85
N VAL A 65 10.15 1.43 14.40
CA VAL A 65 9.98 0.29 13.47
C VAL A 65 10.11 -1.00 14.26
N SER A 66 9.21 -1.94 13.99
CA SER A 66 9.38 -3.32 14.46
C SER A 66 10.30 -4.05 13.47
N LEU A 67 11.45 -4.56 13.93
CA LEU A 67 12.32 -5.41 13.13
C LEU A 67 11.87 -6.88 13.23
N PRO A 68 11.92 -7.72 12.18
CA PRO A 68 12.55 -7.43 10.90
C PRO A 68 11.75 -6.45 10.05
N ALA A 69 12.46 -5.64 9.28
CA ALA A 69 11.87 -4.71 8.33
C ALA A 69 12.65 -4.70 7.02
N ASN A 70 11.99 -4.34 5.92
CA ASN A 70 12.66 -4.20 4.64
C ASN A 70 13.35 -2.83 4.56
N LEU A 71 14.68 -2.87 4.50
CA LEU A 71 15.51 -1.72 4.15
C LEU A 71 15.66 -1.66 2.63
N VAL A 72 15.33 -0.51 2.05
CA VAL A 72 15.39 -0.27 0.63
C VAL A 72 16.44 0.80 0.34
N VAL A 73 17.26 0.56 -0.69
CA VAL A 73 18.22 1.53 -1.22
C VAL A 73 17.88 1.81 -2.67
N THR A 74 17.72 3.09 -3.00
CA THR A 74 17.44 3.56 -4.37
C THR A 74 18.45 4.62 -4.78
N HIS A 75 18.89 4.54 -6.03
CA HIS A 75 19.78 5.52 -6.65
C HIS A 75 19.56 5.50 -8.18
N LEU A 76 19.74 6.64 -8.86
CA LEU A 76 19.43 6.79 -10.29
C LEU A 76 20.20 5.81 -11.21
N ASN A 77 21.43 5.45 -10.82
CA ASN A 77 22.34 4.63 -11.64
C ASN A 77 22.40 3.16 -11.20
N TYR A 78 21.66 2.76 -10.17
CA TYR A 78 21.75 1.43 -9.58
C TYR A 78 20.38 0.78 -9.53
N GLN A 79 20.37 -0.54 -9.66
CA GLN A 79 19.17 -1.32 -9.39
C GLN A 79 18.75 -1.10 -7.94
N ARG A 80 17.44 -0.98 -7.71
CA ARG A 80 16.90 -0.98 -6.35
C ARG A 80 17.41 -2.21 -5.61
N PHE A 81 17.91 -1.98 -4.40
CA PHE A 81 18.32 -3.03 -3.50
C PHE A 81 17.35 -3.10 -2.32
N VAL A 82 16.88 -4.30 -2.00
CA VAL A 82 16.01 -4.57 -0.85
C VAL A 82 16.66 -5.65 -0.01
N THR A 83 16.75 -5.41 1.30
CA THR A 83 17.22 -6.41 2.25
C THR A 83 16.44 -6.35 3.55
N GLU A 84 16.29 -7.49 4.20
CA GLU A 84 15.66 -7.56 5.51
C GLU A 84 16.68 -7.23 6.60
N VAL A 85 16.39 -6.20 7.40
CA VAL A 85 17.18 -5.83 8.57
C VAL A 85 16.54 -6.40 9.83
N LYS A 86 17.29 -7.23 10.57
CA LYS A 86 16.81 -7.95 11.77
C LYS A 86 17.28 -7.34 13.09
N THR A 87 18.42 -6.65 13.06
CA THR A 87 19.09 -6.08 14.25
C THR A 87 19.79 -4.78 13.86
N THR A 88 20.09 -3.93 14.84
CA THR A 88 20.93 -2.74 14.69
C THR A 88 22.30 -2.87 15.35
N ASP A 89 22.65 -4.04 15.88
CA ASP A 89 23.86 -4.24 16.70
C ASP A 89 25.16 -4.09 15.90
N ARG A 90 25.09 -4.19 14.58
CA ARG A 90 26.25 -4.07 13.67
C ARG A 90 25.91 -3.26 12.42
N PRO A 91 26.88 -2.53 11.85
CA PRO A 91 26.68 -1.85 10.58
C PRO A 91 26.44 -2.82 9.42
N TYR A 92 25.60 -2.40 8.47
CA TYR A 92 25.31 -3.14 7.24
C TYR A 92 26.22 -2.67 6.10
N ALA A 93 26.78 -3.61 5.34
CA ALA A 93 27.47 -3.32 4.08
C ALA A 93 26.55 -3.71 2.92
N LEU A 94 26.06 -2.72 2.18
CA LEU A 94 25.08 -2.89 1.12
C LEU A 94 25.77 -2.71 -0.23
N LEU A 95 25.68 -3.72 -1.11
CA LEU A 95 26.34 -3.72 -2.41
C LEU A 95 25.27 -3.59 -3.51
N LEU A 96 25.34 -2.51 -4.28
CA LEU A 96 24.40 -2.23 -5.35
C LEU A 96 24.90 -2.77 -6.69
N ALA A 97 23.99 -3.32 -7.48
CA ALA A 97 24.26 -3.67 -8.87
C ALA A 97 23.94 -2.47 -9.78
N PRO A 98 24.84 -2.09 -10.71
CA PRO A 98 24.55 -1.03 -11.67
C PRO A 98 23.28 -1.33 -12.46
N GLN A 99 22.46 -0.31 -12.70
CA GLN A 99 21.31 -0.44 -13.58
C GLN A 99 21.79 -0.34 -15.01
N ALA A 100 21.71 -1.44 -15.76
CA ALA A 100 21.92 -1.41 -17.20
C ALA A 100 20.89 -0.45 -17.82
N ALA A 101 21.32 0.33 -18.80
CA ALA A 101 20.38 1.06 -19.64
C ALA A 101 19.42 0.03 -20.26
N ILE A 102 18.18 0.03 -19.81
CA ILE A 102 17.13 -0.72 -20.49
C ILE A 102 17.07 -0.07 -21.87
N ALA A 103 17.50 -0.79 -22.91
CA ALA A 103 17.14 -0.41 -24.26
C ALA A 103 15.63 -0.29 -24.22
N ALA A 104 15.12 0.93 -24.32
CA ALA A 104 13.69 1.17 -24.28
C ALA A 104 13.11 0.15 -25.26
N VAL A 105 12.31 -0.79 -24.75
CA VAL A 105 11.30 -1.38 -25.60
C VAL A 105 10.43 -0.17 -25.86
N ILE A 106 10.79 0.57 -26.91
CA ILE A 106 9.92 1.55 -27.52
C ILE A 106 8.67 0.71 -27.71
N GLU A 107 7.61 0.97 -26.93
CA GLU A 107 6.29 0.60 -27.40
C GLU A 107 6.27 1.21 -28.79
N VAL A 108 6.39 0.37 -29.83
CA VAL A 108 6.11 0.78 -31.20
C VAL A 108 4.60 0.97 -31.19
N GLY A 109 4.19 2.09 -30.60
CA GLY A 109 2.87 2.39 -30.13
C GLY A 109 2.69 3.88 -30.27
N ASP A 110 1.64 4.24 -31.01
CA ASP A 110 1.13 5.59 -31.20
C ASP A 110 1.20 6.41 -29.89
N ASP A 111 1.80 7.60 -29.90
CA ASP A 111 1.91 8.50 -28.72
C ASP A 111 0.55 8.70 -28.02
N ARG A 112 -0.53 8.70 -28.82
CA ARG A 112 -1.91 8.79 -28.34
C ARG A 112 -2.29 7.62 -27.43
N GLN A 113 -1.72 6.44 -27.63
CA GLN A 113 -1.96 5.27 -26.79
C GLN A 113 -1.27 5.40 -25.44
N ARG A 114 -0.05 5.95 -25.39
CA ARG A 114 0.68 6.19 -24.13
C ARG A 114 -0.07 7.19 -23.24
N GLU A 115 -0.57 8.29 -23.82
CA GLU A 115 -1.38 9.27 -23.09
C GLU A 115 -2.64 8.64 -22.48
N LYS A 116 -3.37 7.83 -23.26
CA LYS A 116 -4.53 7.07 -22.76
C LYS A 116 -4.15 6.11 -21.63
N ASN A 117 -2.99 5.46 -21.72
CA ASN A 117 -2.51 4.54 -20.68
C ASN A 117 -2.19 5.30 -19.39
N ILE A 118 -1.52 6.46 -19.48
CA ILE A 118 -1.24 7.32 -18.33
C ILE A 118 -2.53 7.82 -17.70
N GLU A 119 -3.49 8.27 -18.50
CA GLU A 119 -4.78 8.74 -17.98
C GLU A 119 -5.52 7.64 -17.23
N GLU A 120 -5.60 6.44 -17.81
CA GLU A 120 -6.24 5.30 -17.16
C GLU A 120 -5.48 4.88 -15.90
N PHE A 121 -4.16 4.70 -15.97
CA PHE A 121 -3.34 4.36 -14.82
C PHE A 121 -3.53 5.37 -13.69
N THR A 122 -3.45 6.67 -13.98
CA THR A 122 -3.61 7.73 -12.98
C THR A 122 -4.98 7.63 -12.30
N LYS A 123 -6.07 7.50 -13.08
CA LYS A 123 -7.43 7.35 -12.54
C LYS A 123 -7.57 6.10 -11.66
N ARG A 124 -7.01 4.98 -12.10
CA ARG A 124 -7.16 3.69 -11.41
C ARG A 124 -6.26 3.58 -10.18
N PHE A 125 -5.06 4.14 -10.24
CA PHE A 125 -4.05 4.09 -9.20
C PHE A 125 -4.27 5.17 -8.13
N LEU A 126 -4.45 6.44 -8.50
CA LEU A 126 -4.69 7.53 -7.54
C LEU A 126 -6.14 7.61 -7.08
N GLY A 127 -7.08 7.20 -7.94
CA GLY A 127 -8.52 7.20 -7.68
C GLY A 127 -9.27 8.29 -8.44
N VAL A 128 -10.59 8.14 -8.53
CA VAL A 128 -11.50 9.05 -9.25
C VAL A 128 -12.33 9.95 -8.33
N ASP A 129 -12.19 9.79 -7.02
CA ASP A 129 -12.84 10.64 -6.03
C ASP A 129 -12.13 12.00 -5.89
N ALA A 130 -12.61 12.84 -4.96
CA ALA A 130 -12.02 14.16 -4.75
C ALA A 130 -10.54 14.11 -4.32
N TRP A 131 -10.11 13.03 -3.65
CA TRP A 131 -8.74 12.86 -3.20
C TRP A 131 -7.83 12.46 -4.35
N GLY A 132 -8.25 11.48 -5.15
CA GLY A 132 -7.53 11.05 -6.35
C GLY A 132 -7.42 12.16 -7.40
N LYS A 133 -8.48 12.94 -7.61
CA LYS A 133 -8.47 14.10 -8.53
C LYS A 133 -7.55 15.23 -8.08
N ALA A 134 -7.28 15.35 -6.78
CA ALA A 134 -6.36 16.34 -6.24
C ALA A 134 -4.92 15.85 -6.19
N ALA A 135 -4.70 14.52 -6.18
CA ALA A 135 -3.39 13.92 -6.22
C ALA A 135 -2.78 13.97 -7.63
N SER A 136 -1.46 13.88 -7.72
CA SER A 136 -0.75 13.88 -9.00
C SER A 136 0.49 12.99 -8.99
N ILE A 137 0.89 12.53 -10.17
CA ILE A 137 2.19 11.90 -10.43
C ILE A 137 3.04 12.96 -11.13
N THR A 138 4.15 13.37 -10.53
CA THR A 138 4.95 14.50 -11.04
C THR A 138 5.72 14.15 -12.31
N ASP A 139 6.17 12.90 -12.41
CA ASP A 139 6.91 12.37 -13.56
C ASP A 139 6.34 11.00 -13.94
N THR A 140 5.99 10.84 -15.22
CA THR A 140 5.40 9.62 -15.77
C THR A 140 6.31 8.92 -16.77
N ASP A 141 7.48 9.48 -17.07
CA ASP A 141 8.45 8.90 -18.00
C ASP A 141 8.93 7.51 -17.56
N PRO A 142 9.10 7.22 -16.26
CA PRO A 142 9.49 5.88 -15.82
C PRO A 142 8.42 4.80 -16.04
N LEU A 143 7.17 5.17 -16.36
CA LEU A 143 6.08 4.21 -16.51
C LEU A 143 6.15 3.45 -17.82
N TYR A 144 6.01 2.13 -17.68
CA TYR A 144 5.80 1.19 -18.77
C TYR A 144 4.45 0.49 -18.59
N PHE A 145 3.76 0.23 -19.70
CA PHE A 145 2.42 -0.35 -19.71
C PHE A 145 2.38 -1.58 -20.59
N GLU A 146 1.58 -2.57 -20.21
CA GLU A 146 1.24 -3.70 -21.07
C GLU A 146 -0.28 -3.95 -21.01
N ARG A 147 -0.82 -4.49 -22.09
CA ARG A 147 -2.22 -4.93 -22.17
C ARG A 147 -2.33 -6.18 -23.00
N ASN A 148 -3.04 -7.17 -22.47
CA ASN A 148 -3.50 -8.32 -23.23
C ASN A 148 -4.87 -8.02 -23.84
N PHE A 149 -5.08 -8.49 -25.06
CA PHE A 149 -6.33 -8.33 -25.80
C PHE A 149 -6.84 -9.68 -26.24
N GLU A 150 -8.17 -9.83 -26.21
CA GLU A 150 -8.87 -11.00 -26.75
C GLU A 150 -9.81 -10.56 -27.86
N ARG A 151 -9.88 -11.38 -28.92
CA ARG A 151 -10.80 -11.15 -30.02
C ARG A 151 -12.22 -11.43 -29.54
N GLN A 152 -13.07 -10.40 -29.57
CA GLN A 152 -14.50 -10.53 -29.31
C GLN A 152 -15.29 -10.44 -30.61
N GLU A 153 -16.39 -11.17 -30.67
CA GLU A 153 -17.36 -11.11 -31.76
C GLU A 153 -18.76 -10.89 -31.18
N ILE A 154 -19.45 -9.89 -31.71
CA ILE A 154 -20.85 -9.62 -31.39
C ILE A 154 -21.62 -9.70 -32.70
N ALA A 155 -22.59 -10.62 -32.76
CA ALA A 155 -23.40 -10.87 -33.93
C ALA A 155 -24.88 -10.61 -33.66
N LYS A 156 -25.65 -10.42 -34.73
CA LYS A 156 -27.12 -10.21 -34.69
C LYS A 156 -27.50 -8.97 -33.88
N ILE A 157 -26.73 -7.89 -34.01
CA ILE A 157 -26.99 -6.65 -33.28
C ILE A 157 -28.00 -5.76 -33.99
N THR A 158 -28.72 -4.93 -33.23
CA THR A 158 -29.65 -3.95 -33.82
C THR A 158 -28.91 -2.79 -34.46
N ARG A 159 -29.58 -2.05 -35.37
CA ARG A 159 -29.01 -0.82 -35.97
C ARG A 159 -28.58 0.21 -34.91
N GLN A 160 -29.38 0.39 -33.86
CA GLN A 160 -29.04 1.28 -32.74
C GLN A 160 -27.76 0.83 -32.02
N THR A 161 -27.61 -0.47 -31.78
CA THR A 161 -26.39 -1.04 -31.18
C THR A 161 -25.20 -0.86 -32.11
N ALA A 162 -25.38 -1.05 -33.42
CA ALA A 162 -24.34 -0.83 -34.41
C ALA A 162 -23.85 0.62 -34.41
N ASP A 163 -24.76 1.59 -34.47
CA ASP A 163 -24.44 3.02 -34.40
C ASP A 163 -23.70 3.37 -33.08
N MET A 164 -24.12 2.79 -31.96
CA MET A 164 -23.45 2.96 -30.66
C MET A 164 -22.01 2.40 -30.68
N LEU A 165 -21.80 1.21 -31.24
CA LEU A 165 -20.48 0.56 -31.30
C LEU A 165 -19.56 1.24 -32.32
N MET A 166 -20.09 1.78 -33.43
CA MET A 166 -19.31 2.56 -34.39
C MET A 166 -18.80 3.88 -33.80
N ASN A 167 -19.54 4.45 -32.84
CA ASN A 167 -19.10 5.62 -32.09
C ASN A 167 -18.10 5.30 -30.98
N LYS A 168 -17.91 4.02 -30.63
CA LYS A 168 -16.83 3.59 -29.74
C LYS A 168 -15.57 3.41 -30.58
N GLU A 169 -14.44 3.97 -30.15
CA GLU A 169 -13.12 3.74 -30.76
C GLU A 169 -12.63 2.29 -30.49
N LEU A 170 -13.34 1.29 -31.01
CA LEU A 170 -13.02 -0.13 -30.83
C LEU A 170 -11.74 -0.49 -31.59
N ARG A 171 -10.84 -1.20 -30.91
CA ARG A 171 -9.54 -1.62 -31.47
C ARG A 171 -9.75 -2.74 -32.51
N ASP A 172 -9.11 -2.60 -33.67
CA ASP A 172 -9.09 -3.61 -34.74
C ASP A 172 -10.49 -4.12 -35.15
N ALA A 173 -11.47 -3.22 -35.12
CA ALA A 173 -12.86 -3.52 -35.42
C ALA A 173 -13.07 -3.88 -36.90
N LYS A 174 -13.72 -5.01 -37.15
CA LYS A 174 -14.09 -5.51 -38.48
C LYS A 174 -15.58 -5.81 -38.50
N TRP A 175 -16.31 -5.06 -39.32
CA TRP A 175 -17.74 -5.22 -39.54
C TRP A 175 -18.01 -6.19 -40.69
N ASN A 176 -19.05 -7.00 -40.57
CA ASN A 176 -19.53 -7.79 -41.69
C ASN A 176 -20.25 -6.90 -42.74
N ALA A 177 -20.50 -7.44 -43.93
CA ALA A 177 -21.12 -6.69 -45.03
C ALA A 177 -22.54 -6.21 -44.71
N ALA A 178 -23.28 -6.93 -43.86
CA ALA A 178 -24.63 -6.56 -43.43
C ALA A 178 -24.64 -5.46 -42.36
N GLY A 179 -23.51 -5.16 -41.72
CA GLY A 179 -23.40 -4.18 -40.64
C GLY A 179 -24.04 -4.61 -39.31
N ASP A 180 -24.42 -5.89 -39.16
CA ASP A 180 -25.09 -6.46 -38.00
C ASP A 180 -24.22 -7.41 -37.17
N ALA A 181 -22.93 -7.51 -37.52
CA ALA A 181 -21.91 -8.16 -36.72
C ALA A 181 -20.58 -7.40 -36.77
N VAL A 182 -19.88 -7.38 -35.63
CA VAL A 182 -18.56 -6.78 -35.49
C VAL A 182 -17.65 -7.71 -34.69
N SER A 183 -16.41 -7.85 -35.15
CA SER A 183 -15.33 -8.45 -34.37
C SER A 183 -14.28 -7.39 -34.05
N PHE A 184 -13.79 -7.35 -32.82
CA PHE A 184 -12.85 -6.33 -32.34
C PHE A 184 -11.98 -6.89 -31.22
N ASP A 185 -10.88 -6.21 -30.92
CA ASP A 185 -9.97 -6.61 -29.86
C ASP A 185 -10.36 -5.89 -28.57
N SER A 186 -10.71 -6.66 -27.54
CA SER A 186 -11.15 -6.17 -26.24
C SER A 186 -10.04 -6.38 -25.21
N PRO A 187 -9.68 -5.37 -24.40
CA PRO A 187 -8.63 -5.53 -23.41
C PRO A 187 -9.10 -6.44 -22.27
N VAL A 188 -8.27 -7.44 -21.94
CA VAL A 188 -8.50 -8.38 -20.84
C VAL A 188 -7.99 -7.78 -19.54
N ASP A 189 -6.78 -7.21 -19.60
CA ASP A 189 -6.09 -6.62 -18.47
C ASP A 189 -5.32 -5.34 -18.84
N PHE A 190 -4.81 -4.68 -17.80
CA PHE A 190 -3.93 -3.54 -17.90
C PHE A 190 -2.88 -3.60 -16.80
N THR A 191 -1.61 -3.61 -17.20
CA THR A 191 -0.49 -3.64 -16.28
C THR A 191 0.34 -2.37 -16.40
N ALA A 192 0.96 -1.97 -15.29
CA ALA A 192 1.96 -0.91 -15.30
C ALA A 192 3.11 -1.23 -14.34
N ARG A 193 4.31 -0.75 -14.66
CA ARG A 193 5.49 -0.82 -13.80
C ARG A 193 6.35 0.42 -13.99
N SER A 194 7.24 0.71 -13.05
CA SER A 194 8.18 1.83 -13.15
C SER A 194 9.62 1.35 -13.23
N THR A 195 10.45 2.04 -14.02
CA THR A 195 11.90 1.79 -14.10
C THR A 195 12.71 2.55 -13.06
N SER A 196 12.11 3.56 -12.43
CA SER A 196 12.62 4.33 -11.30
C SER A 196 11.46 4.78 -10.41
N PRO A 197 11.69 5.19 -9.15
CA PRO A 197 10.60 5.56 -8.24
C PRO A 197 9.75 6.73 -8.77
N LEU A 198 8.44 6.52 -8.83
CA LEU A 198 7.45 7.55 -9.15
C LEU A 198 7.29 8.51 -7.97
N LYS A 199 7.19 9.81 -8.25
CA LYS A 199 6.87 10.81 -7.23
C LYS A 199 5.40 11.17 -7.25
N LEU A 200 4.68 10.80 -6.20
CA LEU A 200 3.28 11.14 -5.97
C LEU A 200 3.16 12.34 -5.04
N ASP A 201 2.32 13.31 -5.40
CA ASP A 201 1.88 14.37 -4.48
C ASP A 201 0.47 14.08 -3.97
N LEU A 202 0.32 13.94 -2.65
CA LEU A 202 -0.94 13.61 -1.97
C LEU A 202 -1.37 14.79 -1.08
N PRO A 203 -1.99 15.86 -1.63
CA PRO A 203 -2.22 17.10 -0.89
C PRO A 203 -3.21 16.96 0.27
N HIS A 204 -4.13 15.99 0.22
CA HIS A 204 -5.09 15.76 1.29
C HIS A 204 -4.45 15.19 2.55
N THR A 205 -3.59 14.18 2.41
CA THR A 205 -2.82 13.63 3.53
C THR A 205 -1.59 14.47 3.83
N GLY A 206 -1.14 15.30 2.88
CA GLY A 206 0.07 16.11 3.02
C GLY A 206 1.33 15.27 3.01
N TYR A 207 1.39 14.27 2.13
CA TYR A 207 2.58 13.45 1.89
C TYR A 207 3.01 13.59 0.43
N THR A 208 4.32 13.65 0.21
CA THR A 208 4.93 13.21 -1.04
C THR A 208 5.30 11.74 -0.86
N VAL A 209 4.96 10.89 -1.83
CA VAL A 209 5.27 9.46 -1.76
C VAL A 209 6.13 9.07 -2.95
N PHE A 210 7.29 8.48 -2.68
CA PHE A 210 8.11 7.85 -3.70
C PHE A 210 7.72 6.38 -3.80
N VAL A 211 7.34 5.93 -4.98
CA VAL A 211 6.84 4.58 -5.22
C VAL A 211 7.69 3.90 -6.27
N ASP A 212 8.45 2.89 -5.88
CA ASP A 212 9.01 1.95 -6.85
C ASP A 212 7.93 0.91 -7.18
N LEU A 213 7.20 1.18 -8.26
CA LEU A 213 6.07 0.37 -8.70
C LEU A 213 6.57 -0.84 -9.48
N GLN A 214 6.67 -1.96 -8.79
CA GLN A 214 7.04 -3.23 -9.40
C GLN A 214 5.93 -3.76 -10.31
N GLN A 215 4.68 -3.63 -9.84
CA GLN A 215 3.51 -4.08 -10.59
C GLN A 215 2.28 -3.28 -10.17
N PHE A 216 1.54 -2.82 -11.15
CA PHE A 216 0.13 -2.47 -11.07
C PHE A 216 -0.60 -3.44 -12.00
N TYR A 217 -1.72 -3.98 -11.56
CA TYR A 217 -2.53 -4.89 -12.37
C TYR A 217 -4.01 -4.56 -12.20
N LEU A 218 -4.72 -4.55 -13.33
CA LEU A 218 -6.16 -4.35 -13.44
C LEU A 218 -6.73 -5.40 -14.38
N HIS A 219 -7.64 -6.24 -13.89
CA HIS A 219 -8.44 -7.11 -14.72
C HIS A 219 -9.80 -6.46 -15.01
N TYR A 220 -10.15 -6.23 -16.29
CA TYR A 220 -11.34 -5.45 -16.62
C TYR A 220 -12.65 -6.14 -16.23
N ALA A 221 -12.81 -7.42 -16.59
CA ALA A 221 -14.06 -8.15 -16.33
C ALA A 221 -14.35 -8.35 -14.83
N GLN A 222 -13.32 -8.70 -14.05
CA GLN A 222 -13.43 -8.93 -12.61
C GLN A 222 -13.43 -7.62 -11.80
N GLY A 223 -12.98 -6.50 -12.39
CA GLY A 223 -12.74 -5.26 -11.67
C GLY A 223 -11.63 -5.37 -10.60
N LEU A 224 -10.85 -6.45 -10.64
CA LEU A 224 -9.78 -6.73 -9.69
C LEU A 224 -8.60 -5.81 -9.97
N ARG A 225 -8.21 -5.04 -8.97
CA ARG A 225 -7.12 -4.06 -9.06
C ARG A 225 -6.20 -4.22 -7.86
N ASN A 226 -4.93 -4.40 -8.11
CA ASN A 226 -3.87 -4.44 -7.10
C ASN A 226 -2.62 -3.71 -7.59
N TYR A 227 -1.75 -3.38 -6.65
CA TYR A 227 -0.44 -2.86 -6.92
C TYR A 227 0.53 -3.33 -5.85
N TYR A 228 1.78 -3.53 -6.25
CA TYR A 228 2.88 -4.00 -5.43
C TYR A 228 4.13 -3.19 -5.76
N GLY A 229 4.89 -2.85 -4.73
CA GLY A 229 6.01 -1.93 -4.82
C GLY A 229 6.54 -1.57 -3.45
N THR A 230 7.58 -0.74 -3.42
CA THR A 230 8.08 -0.15 -2.17
C THR A 230 7.69 1.33 -2.10
N PHE A 231 7.46 1.82 -0.90
CA PHE A 231 6.91 3.15 -0.64
C PHE A 231 7.78 3.90 0.36
N TYR A 232 8.12 5.15 0.04
CA TYR A 232 8.77 6.07 0.97
C TYR A 232 7.96 7.35 1.10
N PHE A 233 7.60 7.71 2.33
CA PHE A 233 6.71 8.84 2.61
C PHE A 233 7.48 10.03 3.17
N VAL A 234 7.37 11.19 2.53
CA VAL A 234 7.90 12.45 3.03
C VAL A 234 6.73 13.35 3.42
N PRO A 235 6.56 13.67 4.72
CA PRO A 235 5.52 14.62 5.13
C PRO A 235 5.81 16.02 4.58
N ALA A 236 4.74 16.76 4.25
CA ALA A 236 4.85 18.16 3.82
C ALA A 236 5.28 19.12 4.95
N GLU A 237 5.23 18.63 6.20
CA GLU A 237 5.75 19.33 7.38
C GLU A 237 7.23 18.98 7.60
N ALA A 238 8.00 19.92 8.14
CA ALA A 238 9.40 19.64 8.48
C ALA A 238 9.47 18.59 9.60
N GLU A 239 10.60 17.89 9.68
CA GLU A 239 10.84 16.88 10.71
C GLU A 239 10.59 17.44 12.11
N GLY A 240 9.85 16.67 12.93
CA GLY A 240 9.45 17.09 14.28
C GLY A 240 8.31 18.11 14.36
N GLN A 241 7.85 18.69 13.25
CA GLN A 241 6.71 19.61 13.26
C GLN A 241 5.36 18.88 13.29
N ALA A 242 4.43 19.45 14.06
CA ALA A 242 3.06 18.95 14.09
C ALA A 242 2.37 19.11 12.72
N PRO A 243 1.59 18.12 12.27
CA PRO A 243 0.85 18.22 11.03
C PRO A 243 -0.10 19.42 11.00
N LYS A 244 -0.27 20.04 9.83
CA LYS A 244 -1.30 21.07 9.65
C LYS A 244 -2.67 20.49 10.03
N ARG A 245 -3.54 21.29 10.67
CA ARG A 245 -4.87 20.83 11.15
C ARG A 245 -5.68 20.07 10.09
N ARG A 246 -5.59 20.50 8.82
CA ARG A 246 -6.25 19.82 7.70
C ARG A 246 -5.66 18.42 7.43
N HIS A 247 -4.33 18.29 7.42
CA HIS A 247 -3.66 17.01 7.20
C HIS A 247 -3.92 16.09 8.39
N TRP A 248 -3.86 16.60 9.62
CA TRP A 248 -4.23 15.84 10.81
C TRP A 248 -5.64 15.23 10.70
N ARG A 249 -6.65 16.04 10.36
CA ARG A 249 -8.04 15.58 10.20
C ARG A 249 -8.16 14.56 9.07
N ASN A 250 -7.51 14.83 7.95
CA ASN A 250 -7.56 13.99 6.76
C ASN A 250 -6.84 12.65 6.98
N ARG A 251 -5.67 12.63 7.62
CA ARG A 251 -4.97 11.41 7.99
C ARG A 251 -5.81 10.55 8.95
N LYS A 252 -6.48 11.16 9.93
CA LYS A 252 -7.45 10.46 10.81
C LYS A 252 -8.59 9.82 9.99
N LEU A 253 -9.16 10.57 9.04
CA LEU A 253 -10.23 10.08 8.16
C LEU A 253 -9.75 8.96 7.21
N ALA A 254 -8.52 9.05 6.72
CA ALA A 254 -7.91 8.05 5.85
C ALA A 254 -7.57 6.77 6.61
N TYR A 255 -7.19 6.88 7.88
CA TYR A 255 -6.87 5.74 8.73
C TYR A 255 -8.10 4.93 9.12
N TYR A 256 -9.12 5.54 9.72
CA TYR A 256 -10.29 4.78 10.17
C TYR A 256 -11.05 4.14 9.01
N ASN A 257 -11.51 2.90 9.22
CA ASN A 257 -12.09 2.04 8.18
C ASN A 257 -11.17 1.78 6.97
N SER A 258 -9.84 1.84 7.17
CA SER A 258 -8.87 1.44 6.14
C SER A 258 -8.45 -0.01 6.32
N ARG A 259 -7.82 -0.56 5.27
CA ARG A 259 -7.12 -1.86 5.32
C ARG A 259 -6.12 -1.90 6.47
N GLN A 260 -5.31 -0.85 6.62
CA GLN A 260 -4.30 -0.74 7.67
C GLN A 260 -4.93 -0.74 9.09
N HIS A 261 -6.05 -0.04 9.29
CA HIS A 261 -6.76 -0.06 10.57
C HIS A 261 -7.32 -1.45 10.87
N PHE A 262 -7.99 -2.07 9.89
CA PHE A 262 -8.54 -3.40 10.04
C PHE A 262 -7.48 -4.46 10.34
N LEU A 263 -6.38 -4.49 9.58
CA LEU A 263 -5.31 -5.46 9.76
C LEU A 263 -4.57 -5.30 11.09
N ARG A 264 -4.37 -4.06 11.55
CA ARG A 264 -3.86 -3.80 12.91
C ARG A 264 -4.79 -4.31 13.98
N SER A 265 -6.10 -4.14 13.76
CA SER A 265 -7.10 -4.54 14.74
C SER A 265 -7.24 -6.06 14.81
N LEU A 266 -7.14 -6.72 13.66
CA LEU A 266 -7.08 -8.18 13.56
C LEU A 266 -5.81 -8.71 14.24
N PHE A 267 -4.65 -8.12 13.95
CA PHE A 267 -3.39 -8.48 14.61
C PHE A 267 -3.45 -8.33 16.14
N ALA A 268 -4.11 -7.28 16.62
CA ALA A 268 -4.22 -6.97 18.05
C ALA A 268 -5.36 -7.74 18.75
N ASP A 269 -6.11 -8.59 18.03
CA ASP A 269 -7.31 -9.27 18.53
C ASP A 269 -8.32 -8.30 19.17
N ASP A 270 -8.57 -7.15 18.51
CA ASP A 270 -9.43 -6.09 19.03
C ASP A 270 -10.45 -5.56 18.00
N LEU A 271 -10.74 -6.33 16.94
CA LEU A 271 -11.68 -5.98 15.88
C LEU A 271 -12.99 -5.40 16.43
N ASP A 272 -13.61 -6.06 17.40
CA ASP A 272 -14.88 -5.62 17.99
C ASP A 272 -14.71 -4.30 18.79
N ALA A 273 -13.63 -4.13 19.54
CA ALA A 273 -13.34 -2.85 20.20
C ALA A 273 -13.09 -1.72 19.18
N GLN A 274 -12.50 -2.06 18.02
CA GLN A 274 -12.21 -1.15 16.91
C GLN A 274 -13.37 -0.99 15.93
N GLY A 275 -14.58 -1.41 16.31
CA GLY A 275 -15.81 -1.12 15.57
C GLY A 275 -16.03 -2.01 14.36
N PHE A 276 -15.29 -3.11 14.23
CA PHE A 276 -15.45 -4.08 13.16
C PHE A 276 -16.32 -5.26 13.58
N VAL A 277 -17.08 -5.78 12.62
CA VAL A 277 -17.76 -7.07 12.69
C VAL A 277 -17.51 -7.78 11.36
N THR A 278 -17.11 -9.03 11.41
CA THR A 278 -16.84 -9.87 10.24
C THR A 278 -17.92 -10.91 10.10
N LEU A 279 -18.41 -11.09 8.87
CA LEU A 279 -19.50 -12.00 8.55
C LEU A 279 -19.08 -12.90 7.39
N ILE A 280 -19.59 -14.13 7.38
CA ILE A 280 -19.45 -15.07 6.27
C ILE A 280 -20.84 -15.47 5.76
N ARG A 281 -20.94 -15.75 4.47
CA ARG A 281 -22.13 -16.36 3.88
C ARG A 281 -21.87 -17.85 3.74
N GLU A 282 -22.70 -18.64 4.41
CA GLU A 282 -22.68 -20.10 4.35
C GLU A 282 -23.31 -20.61 3.04
N GLU A 283 -23.10 -21.89 2.71
CA GLU A 283 -23.65 -22.52 1.49
C GLU A 283 -25.18 -22.47 1.42
N ASP A 284 -25.86 -22.39 2.58
CA ASP A 284 -27.32 -22.30 2.70
C ASP A 284 -27.84 -20.85 2.66
N ASP A 285 -27.00 -19.89 2.21
CA ASP A 285 -27.25 -18.44 2.20
C ASP A 285 -27.42 -17.80 3.59
N ARG A 286 -27.21 -18.54 4.69
CA ARG A 286 -27.19 -17.94 6.03
C ARG A 286 -25.99 -17.02 6.18
N ILE A 287 -26.19 -15.92 6.91
CA ILE A 287 -25.11 -14.99 7.26
C ILE A 287 -24.81 -15.15 8.74
N ASP A 288 -23.60 -15.62 9.03
CA ASP A 288 -23.10 -15.81 10.38
C ASP A 288 -21.97 -14.83 10.69
N THR A 289 -21.72 -14.61 11.99
CA THR A 289 -20.55 -13.86 12.44
C THR A 289 -19.33 -14.76 12.35
N LEU A 290 -18.26 -14.25 11.73
CA LEU A 290 -16.98 -14.93 11.59
C LEU A 290 -15.98 -14.35 12.60
N ASP A 291 -15.46 -15.18 13.48
CA ASP A 291 -14.39 -14.81 14.40
C ASP A 291 -13.02 -14.95 13.70
N LEU A 292 -12.59 -13.92 12.97
CA LEU A 292 -11.32 -13.97 12.23
C LEU A 292 -10.08 -14.27 13.10
N PRO A 293 -9.96 -13.78 14.34
CA PRO A 293 -8.87 -14.15 15.25
C PRO A 293 -8.68 -15.66 15.42
N TYR A 294 -9.73 -16.47 15.30
CA TYR A 294 -9.64 -17.93 15.37
C TYR A 294 -8.72 -18.53 14.28
N TYR A 295 -8.57 -17.83 13.15
CA TYR A 295 -7.77 -18.25 11.99
C TYR A 295 -6.34 -17.70 12.04
N LEU A 296 -5.93 -17.09 13.16
CA LEU A 296 -4.57 -16.60 13.35
C LEU A 296 -3.68 -17.68 13.95
N GLU A 297 -2.59 -17.96 13.25
CA GLU A 297 -1.56 -18.91 13.66
C GLU A 297 -0.20 -18.21 13.80
N GLY A 298 0.66 -18.78 14.65
CA GLY A 298 2.06 -18.34 14.77
C GLY A 298 2.26 -16.91 15.26
N THR A 299 1.32 -16.35 16.02
CA THR A 299 1.39 -14.96 16.49
C THR A 299 2.64 -14.70 17.33
N THR A 300 3.43 -13.74 16.89
CA THR A 300 4.60 -13.17 17.60
C THR A 300 4.31 -11.73 18.01
N ASP A 301 5.29 -11.04 18.59
CA ASP A 301 5.20 -9.60 18.85
C ASP A 301 5.19 -8.72 17.58
N LYS A 302 5.43 -9.33 16.40
CA LYS A 302 5.69 -8.63 15.13
C LYS A 302 4.75 -9.03 14.01
N GLU A 303 4.47 -10.31 13.88
CA GLU A 303 3.66 -10.87 12.80
C GLU A 303 2.80 -12.03 13.27
N THR A 304 1.73 -12.28 12.53
CA THR A 304 0.84 -13.41 12.66
C THR A 304 0.47 -13.88 11.26
N THR A 305 0.08 -15.14 11.11
CA THR A 305 -0.36 -15.67 9.82
C THR A 305 -1.84 -15.96 9.89
N LEU A 306 -2.60 -15.44 8.92
CA LEU A 306 -3.99 -15.81 8.71
C LEU A 306 -4.05 -17.03 7.79
N THR A 307 -4.68 -18.12 8.24
CA THR A 307 -4.71 -19.41 7.54
C THR A 307 -6.15 -19.90 7.32
N ASN A 308 -6.33 -20.94 6.51
CA ASN A 308 -7.59 -21.69 6.40
C ASN A 308 -8.83 -20.86 6.00
N LEU A 309 -8.63 -19.81 5.18
CA LEU A 309 -9.70 -18.93 4.67
C LEU A 309 -9.72 -18.86 3.14
N GLU A 310 -9.08 -19.83 2.47
CA GLU A 310 -9.09 -19.94 1.01
C GLU A 310 -10.53 -19.90 0.49
N GLU A 311 -10.76 -19.09 -0.55
CA GLU A 311 -12.06 -18.96 -1.21
C GLU A 311 -13.21 -18.44 -0.33
N CYS A 312 -12.92 -17.94 0.88
CA CYS A 312 -13.92 -17.33 1.74
C CYS A 312 -14.22 -15.88 1.33
N ASP A 313 -15.48 -15.60 1.02
CA ASP A 313 -16.00 -14.26 0.78
C ASP A 313 -16.44 -13.63 2.12
N ILE A 314 -15.53 -12.89 2.75
CA ILE A 314 -15.77 -12.31 4.07
C ILE A 314 -16.33 -10.89 3.92
N THR A 315 -17.46 -10.62 4.57
CA THR A 315 -18.01 -9.26 4.68
C THR A 315 -17.46 -8.58 5.93
N ILE A 316 -16.90 -7.38 5.77
CA ILE A 316 -16.43 -6.54 6.88
C ILE A 316 -17.41 -5.39 7.07
N LEU A 317 -18.04 -5.32 8.23
CA LEU A 317 -18.82 -4.17 8.67
C LEU A 317 -17.99 -3.30 9.60
N TYR A 318 -17.94 -2.00 9.33
CA TYR A 318 -17.35 -1.01 10.22
C TYR A 318 -18.40 -0.05 10.74
N TYR A 319 -18.47 0.15 12.05
CA TYR A 319 -19.43 1.04 12.71
C TYR A 319 -18.76 2.37 13.12
N PRO A 320 -18.90 3.44 12.32
CA PRO A 320 -18.30 4.73 12.65
C PRO A 320 -19.12 5.53 13.66
N ARG A 321 -18.42 6.29 14.49
CA ARG A 321 -18.91 7.50 15.17
C ARG A 321 -19.05 8.64 14.17
N THR A 322 -19.66 9.75 14.60
CA THR A 322 -19.83 10.95 13.76
C THR A 322 -18.51 11.55 13.26
N ASP A 323 -17.41 11.35 13.99
CA ASP A 323 -16.06 11.77 13.61
C ASP A 323 -15.28 10.69 12.83
N GLY A 324 -15.93 9.59 12.45
CA GLY A 324 -15.35 8.46 11.73
C GLY A 324 -14.59 7.44 12.61
N SER A 325 -14.33 7.77 13.88
CA SER A 325 -13.66 6.85 14.82
C SER A 325 -14.55 5.65 15.17
N PRO A 326 -13.99 4.54 15.70
CA PRO A 326 -14.75 3.34 16.04
C PRO A 326 -15.88 3.60 17.03
N ALA A 327 -17.05 3.01 16.77
CA ALA A 327 -18.10 2.88 17.76
C ALA A 327 -17.93 1.56 18.53
N ALA A 328 -17.84 1.67 19.86
CA ALA A 328 -17.82 0.52 20.75
C ALA A 328 -19.11 -0.32 20.61
N PRO A 329 -19.11 -1.62 20.96
CA PRO A 329 -20.22 -2.54 20.71
C PRO A 329 -21.59 -2.03 21.21
N ASP A 330 -21.64 -1.45 22.40
CA ASP A 330 -22.83 -0.86 23.02
C ASP A 330 -23.39 0.34 22.24
N GLN A 331 -22.56 1.02 21.45
CA GLN A 331 -22.90 2.22 20.70
C GLN A 331 -23.46 1.92 19.29
N ARG A 332 -23.55 0.65 18.89
CA ARG A 332 -23.88 0.24 17.51
C ARG A 332 -25.36 0.04 17.23
N ARG A 333 -26.20 -0.12 18.26
CA ARG A 333 -27.59 -0.61 18.17
C ARG A 333 -28.53 0.13 17.20
N ASN A 334 -28.16 1.31 16.69
CA ASN A 334 -28.90 2.07 15.66
C ASN A 334 -27.96 2.75 14.64
N ARG A 335 -26.75 2.23 14.45
CA ARG A 335 -25.78 2.79 13.51
C ARG A 335 -25.77 1.97 12.23
N THR A 336 -25.83 2.65 11.09
CA THR A 336 -25.60 2.01 9.80
C THR A 336 -24.11 1.72 9.64
N PRO A 337 -23.71 0.45 9.47
CA PRO A 337 -22.32 0.12 9.20
C PRO A 337 -21.93 0.53 7.78
N VAL A 338 -20.64 0.70 7.58
CA VAL A 338 -20.03 0.80 6.26
C VAL A 338 -19.46 -0.56 5.89
N SER A 339 -19.89 -1.11 4.76
CA SER A 339 -19.47 -2.44 4.31
C SER A 339 -18.21 -2.39 3.44
N SER A 340 -17.34 -3.36 3.66
CA SER A 340 -16.27 -3.78 2.76
C SER A 340 -16.33 -5.30 2.61
N SER A 341 -15.55 -5.85 1.69
CA SER A 341 -15.35 -7.30 1.58
C SER A 341 -13.86 -7.62 1.61
N LEU A 342 -13.53 -8.83 2.02
CA LEU A 342 -12.19 -9.39 2.03
C LEU A 342 -12.22 -10.71 1.28
N PHE A 343 -11.35 -10.82 0.28
CA PHE A 343 -11.17 -12.03 -0.51
C PHE A 343 -9.76 -12.54 -0.27
N VAL A 344 -9.67 -13.78 0.20
CA VAL A 344 -8.42 -14.49 0.49
C VAL A 344 -8.19 -15.51 -0.62
N ARG A 345 -7.05 -15.39 -1.33
CA ARG A 345 -6.66 -16.30 -2.42
C ARG A 345 -5.49 -17.21 -2.07
N ASP A 346 -4.65 -16.79 -1.13
CA ASP A 346 -3.53 -17.59 -0.65
C ASP A 346 -3.91 -18.33 0.63
N SER A 347 -3.30 -19.50 0.83
CA SER A 347 -3.48 -20.36 2.01
C SER A 347 -2.98 -19.71 3.31
N GLU A 348 -1.97 -18.87 3.19
CA GLU A 348 -1.28 -18.22 4.30
C GLU A 348 -1.03 -16.74 3.99
N ILE A 349 -1.54 -15.86 4.84
CA ILE A 349 -1.33 -14.42 4.72
C ILE A 349 -0.63 -13.92 5.98
N VAL A 350 0.63 -13.52 5.83
CA VAL A 350 1.37 -12.84 6.89
C VAL A 350 0.78 -11.45 7.09
N ILE A 351 0.34 -11.15 8.31
CA ILE A 351 -0.10 -9.83 8.78
C ILE A 351 0.92 -9.34 9.79
N ARG A 352 1.48 -8.16 9.55
CA ARG A 352 2.43 -7.52 10.47
C ARG A 352 1.70 -6.55 11.40
N ARG A 353 2.28 -6.32 12.56
CA ARG A 353 1.76 -5.43 13.61
C ARG A 353 1.45 -4.01 13.13
N ASP A 354 2.17 -3.54 12.11
CA ASP A 354 1.97 -2.23 11.52
C ASP A 354 0.81 -2.18 10.51
N GLY A 355 0.10 -3.29 10.29
CA GLY A 355 -1.03 -3.40 9.36
C GLY A 355 -0.61 -3.60 7.90
N THR A 356 0.65 -3.95 7.63
CA THR A 356 1.12 -4.41 6.33
C THR A 356 1.00 -5.93 6.19
N THR A 357 1.05 -6.42 4.95
CA THR A 357 1.03 -7.86 4.65
C THR A 357 2.31 -8.30 3.96
N GLY A 358 2.55 -9.61 3.94
CA GLY A 358 3.52 -10.22 3.02
C GLY A 358 3.13 -10.05 1.54
N PRO A 359 3.84 -10.71 0.61
CA PRO A 359 3.53 -10.69 -0.82
C PRO A 359 2.19 -11.36 -1.19
N ALA A 360 1.47 -11.90 -0.21
CA ALA A 360 0.24 -12.64 -0.38
C ALA A 360 -0.90 -11.78 -0.98
N GLN A 361 -1.74 -12.41 -1.79
CA GLN A 361 -2.84 -11.81 -2.51
C GLN A 361 -4.07 -11.63 -1.61
N LEU A 362 -4.06 -10.55 -0.82
CA LEU A 362 -5.19 -10.10 -0.01
C LEU A 362 -5.97 -8.98 -0.70
N TYR A 363 -7.21 -9.25 -1.11
CA TYR A 363 -8.03 -8.26 -1.82
C TYR A 363 -9.15 -7.71 -0.95
N PHE A 364 -9.32 -6.39 -1.01
CA PHE A 364 -10.43 -5.72 -0.36
C PHE A 364 -11.40 -5.15 -1.39
N GLY A 365 -12.69 -5.37 -1.19
CA GLY A 365 -13.78 -4.72 -1.93
C GLY A 365 -14.50 -3.66 -1.09
N GLY A 366 -15.59 -3.11 -1.64
CA GLY A 366 -16.41 -2.09 -0.99
C GLY A 366 -15.62 -0.84 -0.58
N ARG A 367 -15.88 -0.32 0.63
CA ARG A 367 -15.27 0.95 1.08
C ARG A 367 -13.75 0.87 1.13
N MET A 368 -13.18 -0.18 1.72
CA MET A 368 -11.73 -0.35 1.82
C MET A 368 -11.08 -0.51 0.43
N GLY A 369 -11.68 -1.30 -0.45
CA GLY A 369 -11.19 -1.51 -1.83
C GLY A 369 -11.25 -0.25 -2.71
N SER A 370 -12.23 0.62 -2.47
CA SER A 370 -12.39 1.88 -3.23
C SER A 370 -11.31 2.93 -2.93
N ARG A 371 -10.64 2.84 -1.77
CA ARG A 371 -9.57 3.77 -1.38
C ARG A 371 -8.30 3.48 -2.15
N ALA A 372 -8.08 4.28 -3.19
CA ALA A 372 -6.91 4.23 -4.06
C ALA A 372 -5.68 4.90 -3.41
N ALA A 373 -4.57 5.02 -4.14
CA ALA A 373 -3.29 5.48 -3.61
C ALA A 373 -3.32 6.89 -3.00
N ALA A 374 -4.26 7.76 -3.40
CA ALA A 374 -4.41 9.08 -2.80
C ALA A 374 -4.79 9.07 -1.30
N TRP A 375 -5.25 7.93 -0.80
CA TRP A 375 -5.60 7.71 0.61
C TRP A 375 -4.47 7.10 1.44
N LEU A 376 -3.30 6.85 0.84
CA LEU A 376 -2.20 6.18 1.51
C LEU A 376 -1.73 6.94 2.75
N LEU A 377 -1.38 6.15 3.76
CA LEU A 377 -0.70 6.57 4.97
C LEU A 377 0.52 5.67 5.16
N PRO A 378 1.58 6.19 5.76
CA PRO A 378 2.73 5.37 6.07
C PRO A 378 2.41 4.41 7.22
N ALA A 379 3.14 3.29 7.28
CA ALA A 379 3.03 2.27 8.30
C ALA A 379 3.40 2.78 9.71
N ASP A 380 4.22 3.82 9.83
CA ASP A 380 4.52 4.47 11.11
C ASP A 380 3.49 5.55 11.50
N TYR A 381 2.43 5.79 10.70
CA TYR A 381 1.32 6.63 11.13
C TYR A 381 0.54 5.96 12.26
N GLN A 382 0.33 6.71 13.34
CA GLN A 382 -0.58 6.33 14.43
C GLN A 382 -1.71 7.36 14.52
N PRO A 383 -2.98 6.93 14.56
CA PRO A 383 -4.07 7.86 14.82
C PRO A 383 -3.91 8.45 16.23
N PRO A 384 -4.35 9.70 16.46
CA PRO A 384 -4.33 10.28 17.80
C PRO A 384 -5.21 9.45 18.74
N GLN A 385 -4.66 9.03 19.88
CA GLN A 385 -5.48 8.54 20.99
C GLN A 385 -6.20 9.73 21.64
N LYS A 386 -7.47 9.54 22.01
CA LYS A 386 -8.32 10.58 22.60
C LYS A 386 -7.86 10.96 24.01
#